data_AF-T0YDP0-F1
#
_entry.id   AF-T0YDP0-F1
#
_cell.length_a   1.000
_cell.length_b   1.000
_cell.length_c   1.000
_cell.angle_alpha   90.00
_cell.angle_beta   90.00
_cell.angle_gamma   90.00
#
_symmetry.space_group_name_H-M   'P 1'
#
loop_
_entity.id
_entity.type
_entity.pdbx_description
1 polymer ?
#
loop_
_entity_poly.entity_id
_entity_poly.type
_entity_poly.pdbx_seq_one_letter_code
_entity_poly.pdbx_strand_id
1 'polypeptide(L)' 'MKSDIAFVHAPSIYDFRRRPLKEGPISDVIPSTPLFEMYPVGFVSMLNHALEEGFTGRICNLAVLMLS' A
#
# COMPACT_ATOMS: atom_id res chain seq x y z
N MET A 1 -2.63 17.04 5.31
CA MET A 1 -2.34 17.70 4.02
C MET A 1 -3.48 17.39 3.08
N LYS A 2 -4.08 18.40 2.44
CA LYS A 2 -5.15 18.19 1.45
C LYS A 2 -4.52 17.64 0.16
N SER A 3 -5.16 16.67 -0.47
CA SER A 3 -4.74 16.05 -1.73
C SER A 3 -5.93 16.03 -2.67
N ASP A 4 -5.72 16.30 -3.95
CA ASP A 4 -6.77 16.18 -4.96
C ASP A 4 -7.03 14.69 -5.26
N ILE A 5 -5.97 13.87 -5.20
CA ILE A 5 -6.03 12.42 -5.48
C ILE A 5 -5.34 11.62 -4.35
N ALA A 6 -5.95 10.52 -3.93
CA ALA A 6 -5.34 9.57 -3.01
C ALA A 6 -5.47 8.14 -3.55
N PHE A 7 -4.34 7.50 -3.86
CA PHE A 7 -4.29 6.09 -4.21
C PHE A 7 -4.19 5.27 -2.92
N VAL A 8 -5.19 4.43 -2.65
CA VAL A 8 -5.23 3.62 -1.42
C VAL A 8 -4.76 2.21 -1.73
N HIS A 9 -3.58 1.85 -1.24
CA HIS A 9 -3.05 0.49 -1.35
C HIS A 9 -3.69 -0.37 -0.26
N ALA A 10 -4.51 -1.33 -0.67
CA ALA A 10 -5.19 -2.25 0.23
C ALA A 10 -4.20 -3.26 0.85
N PRO A 11 -4.44 -3.73 2.08
CA PRO A 11 -3.68 -4.85 2.63
C PRO A 11 -3.88 -6.12 1.77
N SER A 12 -2.85 -6.95 1.65
CA SER A 12 -2.95 -8.26 0.98
C SER A 12 -3.89 -9.22 1.69
N ILE A 13 -4.08 -9.07 3.00
CA ILE A 13 -5.02 -9.84 3.83
C ILE A 13 -5.86 -8.84 4.62
N TYR A 14 -7.15 -8.69 4.29
CA TYR A 14 -7.98 -7.61 4.85
C TYR A 14 -8.17 -7.65 6.38
N ASP A 15 -8.13 -8.83 7.00
CA ASP A 15 -8.36 -9.04 8.44
C ASP A 15 -7.10 -9.50 9.19
N PHE A 16 -5.91 -9.13 8.69
CA PHE A 16 -4.60 -9.48 9.26
C PHE A 16 -4.46 -9.20 10.77
N ARG A 17 -5.23 -8.24 11.32
CA ARG A 17 -5.26 -7.90 12.75
C ARG A 17 -6.04 -8.89 13.63
N ARG A 18 -6.85 -9.78 13.03
CA ARG A 18 -7.75 -10.71 13.73
C ARG A 18 -7.26 -12.15 13.70
N ARG A 19 -6.21 -12.46 12.94
CA ARG A 19 -5.72 -13.83 12.73
C ARG A 19 -4.22 -13.91 13.03
N PRO A 20 -3.73 -14.96 13.69
CA PRO A 20 -2.31 -15.27 13.67
C PRO A 20 -1.93 -15.64 12.23
N LEU A 21 -1.20 -14.75 11.57
CA LEU A 21 -0.69 -14.98 10.23
C LEU A 21 0.49 -15.94 10.34
N LYS A 22 0.38 -17.14 9.76
CA LYS A 22 1.55 -17.95 9.47
C LYS A 22 2.15 -17.42 8.17
N GLU A 23 3.36 -16.90 8.26
CA GLU A 23 4.18 -16.58 7.11
C GLU A 23 4.31 -17.83 6.24
N GLY A 24 3.67 -17.81 5.07
CA GLY A 24 3.77 -18.88 4.08
C GLY A 24 5.12 -18.80 3.34
N PRO A 25 5.45 -19.78 2.49
CA PRO A 25 6.74 -19.85 1.78
C PRO A 25 7.07 -18.63 0.90
N ILE A 26 6.09 -17.75 0.66
CA ILE A 26 6.27 -16.48 -0.05
C ILE A 26 6.98 -15.43 0.83
N SER A 27 6.78 -15.48 2.16
CA SER A 27 7.46 -14.61 3.15
C SER A 27 8.96 -14.88 3.20
N ASP A 28 9.39 -16.09 2.88
CA ASP A 28 10.81 -16.50 2.91
C ASP A 28 11.62 -15.93 1.73
N VAL A 29 10.95 -15.59 0.62
CA VAL A 29 11.61 -15.14 -0.63
C VAL A 29 11.41 -13.65 -0.92
N ILE A 30 10.44 -13.01 -0.29
CA ILE A 30 10.23 -11.56 -0.34
C ILE A 30 10.21 -11.10 1.11
N PRO A 31 11.13 -10.21 1.56
CA PRO A 31 11.16 -9.70 2.93
C PRO A 31 10.04 -8.67 3.16
N SER A 32 8.85 -8.98 2.67
CA SER A 32 7.63 -8.27 2.96
C SER A 32 7.02 -8.92 4.18
N THR A 33 6.84 -8.12 5.23
CA THR A 33 5.84 -8.45 6.25
C THR A 33 4.52 -8.86 5.58
N PRO A 34 3.64 -9.64 6.22
CA PRO A 34 2.35 -10.02 5.63
C PRO A 34 1.44 -8.83 5.24
N LEU A 35 1.86 -7.60 5.55
CA LEU A 35 1.25 -6.34 5.13
C LEU A 35 1.58 -5.95 3.68
N PHE A 36 2.60 -6.56 3.06
CA PHE A 36 3.18 -6.20 1.76
C PHE A 36 3.47 -4.70 1.66
N GLU A 37 4.70 -4.32 1.98
CA GLU A 37 5.12 -2.91 2.04
C GLU A 37 5.51 -2.31 0.69
N MET A 38 5.48 -3.09 -0.40
CA MET A 38 5.79 -2.57 -1.73
C MET A 38 4.64 -1.73 -2.28
N TYR A 39 4.90 -0.46 -2.53
CA TYR A 39 4.00 0.40 -3.28
C TYR A 39 3.73 -0.19 -4.68
N PRO A 40 2.46 -0.32 -5.12
CA PRO A 40 2.16 -0.81 -6.45
C PRO A 40 2.81 0.08 -7.51
N VAL A 41 3.63 -0.49 -8.39
CA VAL A 41 4.30 0.28 -9.46
C VAL A 41 3.30 1.06 -10.31
N GLY A 42 2.10 0.49 -10.55
CA GLY A 42 1.03 1.19 -11.25
C GLY A 42 0.53 2.45 -10.52
N PHE A 43 0.52 2.45 -9.18
CA PHE A 43 0.16 3.66 -8.42
C PHE A 43 1.23 4.74 -8.54
N VAL A 44 2.51 4.35 -8.58
CA VAL A 44 3.61 5.29 -8.82
C VAL A 44 3.47 5.92 -10.20
N SER A 45 3.21 5.12 -11.24
CA SER A 45 3.00 5.62 -12.60
C SER A 45 1.79 6.56 -12.70
N MET A 46 0.65 6.18 -12.13
CA MET A 46 -0.56 7.02 -12.14
C MET A 46 -0.38 8.32 -11.35
N LEU A 47 0.31 8.25 -10.20
CA LEU A 47 0.61 9.44 -9.42
C LEU A 47 1.54 10.38 -10.18
N ASN A 48 2.61 9.87 -10.79
CA ASN A 48 3.51 10.71 -11.60
C ASN A 48 2.76 11.42 -12.72
N HIS A 49 1.91 10.71 -13.46
CA HIS A 49 1.09 11.34 -14.50
C HIS A 49 0.18 12.43 -13.94
N ALA A 50 -0.49 12.19 -12.80
CA ALA A 50 -1.34 13.20 -12.18
C ALA A 50 -0.56 14.44 -11.68
N LEU A 51 0.65 14.24 -11.14
CA LEU A 51 1.53 15.33 -10.72
C LEU A 51 1.99 16.17 -11.92
N GLU A 52 2.28 15.54 -13.07
CA GLU A 52 2.64 16.23 -14.32
C GLU A 52 1.50 17.11 -14.85
N GLU A 53 0.25 16.70 -14.67
CA GLU A 53 -0.95 17.49 -15.01
C GLU A 53 -1.31 18.56 -13.96
N GLY A 54 -0.51 18.72 -12.91
CA GLY A 54 -0.66 19.77 -11.90
C GLY A 54 -1.57 19.42 -10.71
N PHE A 55 -2.01 18.17 -10.56
CA PHE A 55 -2.76 17.72 -9.39
C PHE A 55 -1.84 17.48 -8.19
N THR A 56 -2.36 17.66 -6.97
CA THR A 56 -1.70 17.15 -5.76
C THR A 56 -2.15 15.72 -5.48
N GLY A 57 -1.21 14.82 -5.17
CA GLY A 57 -1.55 13.42 -4.94
C GLY A 57 -0.67 12.70 -3.93
N ARG A 58 -1.15 11.55 -3.44
CA ARG A 58 -0.40 10.68 -2.52
C ARG A 58 -0.78 9.22 -2.69
N ILE A 59 0.12 8.32 -2.30
CA ILE A 59 -0.18 6.90 -2.09
C ILE A 59 -0.29 6.64 -0.59
N CYS A 60 -1.37 5.97 -0.16
CA CYS A 60 -1.62 5.60 1.22
C CYS A 60 -1.57 4.08 1.36
N ASN A 61 -0.69 3.58 2.22
CA ASN A 61 -0.73 2.18 2.63
C ASN A 61 -1.81 1.99 3.71
N LEU A 62 -2.94 1.38 3.36
CA LEU A 62 -4.05 1.17 4.28
C LEU A 62 -3.68 0.20 5.41
N ALA A 63 -2.82 -0.78 5.14
CA ALA A 63 -2.39 -1.75 6.14
C ALA A 63 -1.59 -1.07 7.26
N VAL A 64 -0.69 -0.15 6.91
CA VAL A 64 0.06 0.68 7.88
C VAL A 64 -0.89 1.58 8.67
N LEU A 65 -1.88 2.21 8.01
CA LEU A 65 -2.87 3.04 8.68
C LEU A 65 -3.76 2.24 9.64
N MET A 66 -4.00 0.96 9.37
CA MET A 66 -4.78 0.07 10.25
C MET A 66 -4.03 -0.37 11.51
N LEU A 67 -2.70 -0.18 11.56
CA LEU A 67 -1.82 -0.49 12.70
C LEU A 67 -1.58 0.72 13.62
N SER A 68 -1.88 1.93 13.13
CA SER A 68 -1.81 3.19 13.90
C SER A 68 -3.08 3.39 14.72
#